data_AF-A0A2A2EEL2-F1
#
_entry.id   AF-A0A2A2EEL2-F1
#
_cell.length_a   1.000
_cell.length_b   1.000
_cell.length_c   1.000
_cell.angle_alpha   90.00
_cell.angle_beta   90.00
_cell.angle_gamma   90.00
#
_symmetry.space_group_name_H-M   'P 1'
#
loop_
_entity.id
_entity.type
_entity.pdbx_description
1 polymer ?
#
loop_
_entity_poly.entity_id
_entity_poly.type
_entity_poly.pdbx_seq_one_letter_code
_entity_poly.pdbx_strand_id
1 'polypeptide(L)'
;MDPTFLAEAVRNQEQLLLAETTQSAHGTYKLDAQVLVQIPIPHVQLPSQQRFAAFVEQVNQMKDATTRTLEQLQMLYDSLAQQYFAI
;
A
#
# COMPACT_ATOMS: atom_id res chain seq x y z
N MET A 1 -5.63 -18.93 -5.97
CA MET A 1 -5.47 -17.91 -4.91
C MET A 1 -5.66 -16.56 -5.56
N ASP A 2 -6.44 -15.68 -4.94
CA ASP A 2 -6.67 -14.33 -5.47
C ASP A 2 -5.43 -13.44 -5.26
N PRO A 3 -4.96 -12.70 -6.29
CA PRO A 3 -3.72 -11.94 -6.22
C PRO A 3 -3.83 -10.71 -5.30
N THR A 4 -4.99 -10.06 -5.26
CA THR A 4 -5.22 -8.90 -4.39
C THR A 4 -5.25 -9.32 -2.94
N PHE A 5 -5.93 -10.44 -2.64
CA PHE A 5 -5.91 -11.03 -1.31
C PHE A 5 -4.49 -11.40 -0.86
N LEU A 6 -3.70 -12.04 -1.73
CA LEU A 6 -2.31 -12.39 -1.42
C LEU A 6 -1.46 -11.14 -1.15
N ALA A 7 -1.58 -10.11 -1.99
CA ALA A 7 -0.83 -8.87 -1.81
C ALA A 7 -1.15 -8.19 -0.48
N GLU A 8 -2.43 -8.13 -0.09
CA GLU A 8 -2.84 -7.56 1.19
C GLU A 8 -2.46 -8.44 2.40
N ALA A 9 -2.49 -9.77 2.25
CA ALA A 9 -2.02 -10.68 3.30
C ALA A 9 -0.52 -10.51 3.57
N VAL A 10 0.28 -10.34 2.52
CA VAL A 10 1.73 -10.05 2.64
C VAL A 10 1.95 -8.66 3.21
N ARG A 11 1.22 -7.65 2.74
CA ARG A 11 1.32 -6.26 3.22
C ARG A 11 0.97 -6.14 4.70
N ASN A 12 0.00 -6.90 5.21
CA ASN A 12 -0.33 -6.93 6.64
C ASN A 12 0.87 -7.38 7.50
N GLN A 13 1.78 -8.17 6.95
CA GLN A 13 2.96 -8.70 7.64
C GLN A 13 4.23 -7.88 7.38
N GLU A 14 4.10 -6.65 6.86
CA GLU A 14 5.22 -5.77 6.54
C GLU A 14 6.21 -5.63 7.71
N GLN A 15 5.72 -5.47 8.95
CA GLN A 15 6.60 -5.31 10.12
C GLN A 15 7.52 -6.51 10.35
N LEU A 16 7.00 -7.72 10.17
CA LEU A 16 7.79 -8.94 10.29
C LEU A 16 8.82 -9.02 9.16
N LEU A 17 8.40 -8.71 7.93
CA LEU A 17 9.29 -8.73 6.78
C LEU A 17 10.44 -7.72 6.91
N LEU A 18 10.16 -6.52 7.40
CA LEU A 18 11.17 -5.50 7.66
C LEU A 18 12.16 -5.92 8.74
N ALA A 19 11.70 -6.62 9.79
CA ALA A 19 12.57 -7.13 10.86
C ALA A 19 13.54 -8.23 10.37
N GLU A 20 13.12 -9.04 9.40
CA GLU A 20 13.94 -10.10 8.80
C GLU A 20 14.87 -9.59 7.68
N THR A 21 14.83 -8.28 7.36
CA THR A 21 15.76 -7.72 6.38
C THR A 21 17.16 -7.61 6.97
N THR A 22 18.15 -8.13 6.24
CA THR A 22 19.56 -8.02 6.62
C THR A 22 20.25 -6.92 5.82
N GLN A 23 21.05 -6.10 6.50
CA GLN A 23 21.82 -5.05 5.84
C GLN A 23 23.00 -5.69 5.09
N SER A 24 23.04 -5.49 3.77
CA SER A 24 24.18 -5.87 2.93
C SER A 24 25.32 -4.88 3.09
N ALA A 25 26.54 -5.31 2.73
CA ALA A 25 27.76 -4.50 2.77
C ALA A 25 27.69 -3.15 2.01
N HIS A 26 26.68 -2.95 1.16
CA HIS A 26 26.43 -1.70 0.41
C HIS A 26 25.22 -0.88 0.91
N GLY A 27 24.77 -1.08 2.15
CA GLY A 27 23.68 -0.30 2.74
C GLY A 27 22.28 -0.63 2.18
N THR A 28 22.19 -1.68 1.34
CA THR A 28 20.93 -2.22 0.85
C THR A 28 20.40 -3.28 1.80
N TYR A 29 19.12 -3.17 2.17
CA TYR A 29 18.42 -4.20 2.92
C TYR A 29 18.02 -5.33 1.97
N LYS A 30 18.35 -6.57 2.33
CA LYS A 30 17.95 -7.78 1.60
C LYS A 30 16.97 -8.58 2.43
N LEU A 31 15.89 -9.00 1.78
CA LEU A 31 14.98 -10.00 2.32
C LEU A 31 15.33 -11.36 1.71
N ASP A 32 15.59 -12.35 2.56
CA ASP A 32 15.88 -13.71 2.08
C ASP A 32 14.61 -14.33 1.48
N ALA A 33 14.74 -15.03 0.35
CA ALA A 33 13.66 -15.77 -0.27
C ALA A 33 13.09 -16.85 0.67
N GLN A 34 13.88 -17.36 1.61
CA GLN A 34 13.42 -18.30 2.64
C GLN A 34 12.41 -17.68 3.60
N VAL A 35 12.52 -16.37 3.87
CA VAL A 35 11.55 -15.66 4.71
C VAL A 35 10.20 -15.58 4.00
N LEU A 36 10.21 -15.33 2.68
CA LEU A 36 9.00 -15.26 1.86
C LEU A 36 8.19 -16.57 1.87
N VAL A 37 8.87 -17.72 1.92
CA VAL A 37 8.21 -19.04 1.97
C VAL A 37 7.60 -19.33 3.35
N GLN A 38 8.12 -18.71 4.40
CA GLN A 38 7.68 -18.91 5.78
C GLN A 38 6.52 -17.99 6.19
N ILE A 39 6.16 -17.02 5.35
CA ILE A 39 5.06 -16.08 5.58
C ILE A 39 3.77 -16.88 5.80
N PRO A 40 3.17 -16.84 7.01
CA PRO A 40 1.92 -17.54 7.27
C PRO A 40 0.78 -16.84 6.55
N ILE A 41 0.33 -17.40 5.43
CA ILE A 41 -0.82 -16.86 4.69
C ILE A 41 -2.10 -17.59 5.13
N PRO A 42 -3.15 -16.87 5.55
CA PRO A 42 -4.40 -17.51 5.96
C PRO A 42 -5.05 -18.28 4.80
N HIS A 43 -5.40 -19.54 5.07
CA HIS A 43 -6.10 -20.38 4.11
C HIS A 43 -7.61 -20.12 4.17
N VAL A 44 -8.11 -19.34 3.21
CA VAL A 44 -9.53 -18.97 3.08
C VAL A 44 -10.08 -19.51 1.76
N GLN A 45 -11.37 -19.85 1.69
CA GLN A 45 -11.99 -20.30 0.44
C GLN A 45 -11.97 -19.19 -0.64
N LEU A 46 -11.82 -19.58 -1.90
CA LEU A 46 -11.69 -18.65 -3.04
C LEU A 46 -12.82 -17.61 -3.13
N PRO A 47 -14.12 -17.94 -2.91
CA PRO A 47 -15.18 -16.94 -2.97
C PRO A 47 -15.04 -15.83 -1.92
N SER A 48 -14.54 -16.16 -0.73
CA SER A 48 -14.26 -15.18 0.33
C SER A 48 -13.05 -14.32 -0.01
N GLN A 49 -12.01 -14.88 -0.64
CA GLN A 49 -10.86 -14.11 -1.13
C GLN A 49 -11.30 -13.07 -2.16
N GLN A 50 -12.13 -13.47 -3.13
CA GLN A 50 -12.65 -12.57 -4.17
C GLN A 50 -13.55 -11.47 -3.60
N ARG A 51 -14.40 -11.80 -2.60
CA ARG A 51 -15.23 -10.81 -1.91
C ARG A 51 -14.38 -9.76 -1.18
N PHE A 52 -13.31 -10.21 -0.52
CA PHE A 52 -12.36 -9.33 0.12
C PHE A 52 -11.63 -8.44 -0.91
N ALA A 53 -11.16 -9.02 -2.02
CA ALA A 53 -10.50 -8.28 -3.09
C ALA A 53 -11.37 -7.17 -3.67
N ALA A 54 -12.64 -7.46 -3.94
CA ALA A 54 -13.60 -6.46 -4.42
C ALA A 54 -13.81 -5.32 -3.41
N PHE A 55 -13.84 -5.63 -2.11
CA PHE A 55 -13.93 -4.61 -1.06
C PHE A 55 -12.67 -3.73 -1.01
N VAL A 56 -11.48 -4.33 -1.06
CA VAL A 56 -10.21 -3.59 -1.07
C VAL A 56 -10.14 -2.66 -2.28
N GLU A 57 -10.55 -3.14 -3.45
CA GLU A 57 -10.57 -2.34 -4.67
C GLU A 57 -11.50 -1.12 -4.53
N GLN A 58 -12.71 -1.31 -3.99
CA GLN A 58 -13.64 -0.22 -3.75
C GLN A 58 -13.07 0.82 -2.76
N VAL A 59 -12.44 0.36 -1.67
CA VAL A 59 -11.80 1.27 -0.69
C VAL A 59 -10.64 2.04 -1.32
N ASN A 60 -9.82 1.40 -2.14
CA ASN A 60 -8.72 2.06 -2.83
C ASN A 60 -9.23 3.13 -3.81
N GLN A 61 -10.30 2.84 -4.56
CA GLN A 61 -10.92 3.83 -5.44
C GLN A 61 -11.42 5.07 -4.67
N MET A 62 -12.05 4.86 -3.50
CA MET A 62 -12.49 5.95 -2.64
C MET A 62 -11.30 6.79 -2.14
N LYS A 63 -10.23 6.14 -1.68
CA LYS A 63 -9.01 6.81 -1.21
C LYS A 63 -8.37 7.63 -2.31
N ASP A 64 -8.27 7.09 -3.52
CA ASP A 64 -7.67 7.78 -4.66
C ASP A 64 -8.50 9.00 -5.08
N ALA A 65 -9.83 8.89 -5.08
CA ALA A 65 -10.73 10.00 -5.36
C ALA A 65 -10.59 11.13 -4.31
N THR A 66 -10.53 10.78 -3.03
CA THR A 66 -10.32 11.75 -1.95
C THR A 66 -8.94 12.41 -2.05
N THR A 67 -7.89 11.63 -2.33
CA THR A 67 -6.53 12.16 -2.47
C THR A 67 -6.44 13.16 -3.62
N ARG A 68 -7.00 12.84 -4.79
CA ARG A 68 -7.06 13.77 -5.93
C ARG A 68 -7.81 15.05 -5.61
N THR A 69 -8.92 14.94 -4.88
CA THR A 69 -9.69 16.12 -4.44
C THR A 69 -8.86 17.01 -3.52
N LEU A 70 -8.10 16.41 -2.58
CA LEU A 70 -7.21 17.14 -1.69
C LEU A 70 -6.06 17.83 -2.46
N GLU A 71 -5.43 17.13 -3.39
CA GLU A 71 -4.37 17.69 -4.26
C GLU A 71 -4.90 18.88 -5.08
N GLN A 72 -6.10 18.76 -5.65
CA GLN A 72 -6.75 19.86 -6.38
C GLN A 72 -7.04 21.06 -5.49
N LEU A 73 -7.49 20.83 -4.26
CA LEU A 73 -7.75 21.90 -3.30
C LEU A 73 -6.45 22.61 -2.89
N GLN A 74 -5.36 21.86 -2.69
CA GLN A 74 -4.03 22.42 -2.41
C GLN A 74 -3.53 23.27 -3.59
N MET A 75 -3.60 22.76 -4.82
CA MET A 75 -3.22 23.53 -6.01
C MET A 75 -4.05 24.81 -6.17
N LEU A 76 -5.36 24.75 -5.89
CA LEU A 76 -6.22 25.93 -5.94
C LEU A 76 -5.81 26.94 -4.85
N TYR A 77 -5.58 26.48 -3.63
CA TYR A 77 -5.11 27.32 -2.54
C TYR A 77 -3.78 28.00 -2.87
N ASP A 78 -2.81 27.24 -3.38
CA ASP A 78 -1.50 27.76 -3.77
C ASP A 78 -1.62 28.80 -4.89
N SER A 79 -2.49 28.55 -5.88
CA SER A 79 -2.74 29.51 -6.97
C SER A 79 -3.37 30.82 -6.47
N LEU A 80 -4.30 30.74 -5.51
CA LEU A 80 -4.90 31.91 -4.89
C LEU A 80 -3.85 32.66 -4.06
N ALA A 81 -3.09 31.95 -3.22
CA ALA A 81 -2.04 32.56 -2.43
C ALA A 81 -1.00 33.27 -3.31
N GLN A 82 -0.60 32.66 -4.43
CA GLN A 82 0.28 33.28 -5.41
C GLN A 82 -0.33 34.55 -6.02
N GLN A 83 -1.61 34.54 -6.37
CA GLN A 83 -2.28 35.72 -6.97
C GLN A 83 -2.44 36.89 -5.99
N TYR A 84 -2.67 36.60 -4.70
CA TYR A 84 -2.96 37.65 -3.69
C TYR A 84 -1.75 38.07 -2.87
N PHE A 85 -0.74 37.22 -2.72
CA PHE A 85 0.42 37.48 -1.84
C PHE A 85 1.77 37.48 -2.57
N ALA A 86 1.83 37.32 -3.89
CA ALA A 86 3.04 37.63 -4.64
C ALA A 86 3.25 39.15 -4.69
N ILE A 87 4.10 39.65 -3.79
CA ILE A 87 4.71 41.00 -3.83
C ILE A 87 6.02 40.91 -4.61
#